data_AF-A0A843AN51-F1
#
_entry.id   AF-A0A843AN51-F1
#
_cell.length_a   1.000
_cell.length_b   1.000
_cell.length_c   1.000
_cell.angle_alpha   90.00
_cell.angle_beta   90.00
_cell.angle_gamma   90.00
#
_symmetry.space_group_name_H-M   'P 1'
#
loop_
_entity.id
_entity.type
_entity.pdbx_description
1 polymer ?
#
loop_
_entity_poly.entity_id
_entity_poly.type
_entity_poly.pdbx_seq_one_letter_code
_entity_poly.pdbx_strand_id
1 'polypeptide(L)'
;MPKALKIILILLLFIGFFEAGLLSSYTIVTSEPPDVKGLIDLQINTIAELFSSENINSVLIKDPQKVNVTNKVDVSENLTSLAKVDGVDIDSMNFTTYSGSSEGKISVNITALAYSSPNTTSGRIVLSGTPDYIIKATAEANSSDSGITVDLNTLKIISILKFFNQTSSNSYSVNNGSDRITIG
;
A
#
# COMPACT_ATOMS: atom_id res chain seq x y z
N MET A 1 -10.55 15.44 -46.65
CA MET A 1 -10.41 14.15 -45.92
C MET A 1 -11.61 13.96 -45.00
N PRO A 2 -12.32 12.83 -45.06
CA PRO A 2 -13.42 12.51 -44.16
C PRO A 2 -12.94 12.53 -42.69
N LYS A 3 -13.75 13.09 -41.78
CA LYS A 3 -13.40 13.21 -40.35
C LYS A 3 -13.08 11.86 -39.71
N ALA A 4 -13.87 10.82 -40.05
CA ALA A 4 -13.64 9.46 -39.59
C ALA A 4 -12.31 8.86 -40.07
N LEU A 5 -11.92 9.14 -41.31
CA LEU A 5 -10.66 8.65 -41.87
C LEU A 5 -9.45 9.26 -41.16
N LYS A 6 -9.53 10.54 -40.76
CA LYS A 6 -8.48 11.18 -39.96
C LYS A 6 -8.33 10.54 -38.58
N ILE A 7 -9.45 10.23 -37.92
CA ILE A 7 -9.45 9.60 -36.58
C ILE A 7 -8.83 8.20 -36.65
N ILE A 8 -9.22 7.40 -37.65
CA ILE A 8 -8.67 6.05 -37.86
C ILE A 8 -7.17 6.11 -38.16
N LEU A 9 -6.73 7.07 -38.99
CA LEU A 9 -5.32 7.25 -39.30
C LEU A 9 -4.52 7.66 -38.05
N ILE A 10 -5.07 8.54 -37.20
CA ILE A 10 -4.44 8.95 -35.94
C ILE A 10 -4.36 7.77 -34.95
N LEU A 11 -5.39 6.93 -34.87
CA LEU A 11 -5.39 5.75 -34.02
C LEU A 11 -4.32 4.74 -34.46
N LEU A 12 -4.21 4.48 -35.76
CA LEU A 12 -3.22 3.57 -36.33
C LEU A 12 -1.80 4.09 -36.13
N LEU A 13 -1.61 5.41 -36.29
CA LEU A 13 -0.36 6.10 -35.97
C LEU A 13 -0.01 5.95 -34.48
N PHE A 14 -0.98 6.16 -33.59
CA PHE A 14 -0.78 6.04 -32.14
C PHE A 14 -0.35 4.63 -31.74
N ILE A 15 -1.00 3.59 -32.28
CA ILE A 15 -0.63 2.19 -32.03
C ILE A 15 0.80 1.92 -32.53
N GLY A 16 1.16 2.37 -33.73
CA GLY A 16 2.51 2.20 -34.27
C GLY A 16 3.60 2.88 -33.43
N PHE A 17 3.38 4.12 -32.99
CA PHE A 17 4.33 4.83 -32.12
C PHE A 17 4.33 4.30 -30.69
N PHE A 18 3.20 3.80 -30.20
CA PHE A 18 3.10 3.19 -28.87
C PHE A 18 3.95 1.92 -28.78
N GLU A 19 3.86 1.01 -29.76
CA GLU A 19 4.68 -0.20 -29.82
C GLU A 19 6.18 0.13 -29.95
N ALA A 20 6.54 1.06 -30.86
CA ALA A 20 7.92 1.50 -31.03
C ALA A 20 8.50 2.17 -29.77
N GLY A 21 7.68 2.96 -29.06
CA GLY A 21 8.06 3.59 -27.80
C GLY A 21 8.28 2.57 -26.68
N LEU A 22 7.43 1.55 -26.58
CA LEU A 22 7.54 0.48 -25.60
C LEU A 22 8.81 -0.36 -25.85
N LEU A 23 9.08 -0.72 -27.11
CA LEU A 23 10.31 -1.41 -27.52
C LEU A 23 11.59 -0.58 -27.26
N SER A 24 11.53 0.73 -27.51
CA SER A 24 12.64 1.64 -27.21
C SER A 24 12.90 1.78 -25.72
N SER A 25 11.86 1.78 -24.89
CA SER A 25 12.02 1.85 -23.43
C SER A 25 12.68 0.58 -22.88
N TYR A 26 12.35 -0.59 -23.44
CA TYR A 26 12.92 -1.86 -23.02
C TYR A 26 14.42 -1.96 -23.35
N THR A 27 14.81 -1.56 -24.57
CA THR A 27 16.22 -1.56 -24.99
C THR A 27 17.10 -0.58 -24.21
N ILE A 28 16.58 0.59 -23.82
CA ILE A 28 17.31 1.57 -22.99
C ILE A 28 17.60 1.01 -21.58
N VAL A 29 16.70 0.18 -21.03
CA VAL A 29 16.84 -0.36 -19.67
C VAL A 29 17.68 -1.65 -19.65
N THR A 30 17.65 -2.47 -20.71
CA THR A 30 18.28 -3.81 -20.70
C THR A 30 19.58 -3.91 -21.49
N SER A 31 19.91 -2.95 -22.37
CA SER A 31 21.10 -2.99 -23.25
C SER A 31 21.24 -4.24 -24.14
N GLU A 32 20.16 -5.02 -24.31
CA GLU A 32 20.09 -6.20 -25.17
C GLU A 32 19.21 -5.94 -26.41
N PRO A 33 19.43 -6.66 -27.54
CA PRO A 33 18.54 -6.58 -28.70
C PRO A 33 17.11 -6.99 -28.34
N PRO A 34 16.07 -6.24 -28.76
CA PRO A 34 14.70 -6.48 -28.31
C PRO A 34 14.14 -7.80 -28.87
N ASP A 35 13.70 -8.69 -27.99
CA ASP A 35 12.93 -9.89 -28.36
C ASP A 35 11.47 -9.52 -28.67
N VAL A 36 11.26 -9.10 -29.91
CA VAL A 36 9.95 -8.73 -30.44
C VAL A 36 8.93 -9.87 -30.42
N LYS A 37 9.35 -11.14 -30.46
CA LYS A 37 8.41 -12.28 -30.42
C LYS A 37 7.92 -12.55 -29.00
N GLY A 38 8.83 -12.57 -28.03
CA GLY A 38 8.47 -12.74 -26.62
C GLY A 38 7.54 -11.65 -26.10
N LEU A 39 7.70 -10.40 -26.56
CA LEU A 39 6.85 -9.28 -26.16
C LEU A 39 5.44 -9.34 -26.75
N ILE A 40 5.30 -9.78 -28.01
CA ILE A 40 3.99 -9.95 -28.64
C ILE A 40 3.22 -11.11 -27.99
N ASP A 41 3.88 -12.23 -27.72
CA ASP A 41 3.25 -13.39 -27.09
C ASP A 41 2.80 -13.08 -25.64
N LEU A 42 3.57 -12.29 -24.90
CA LEU A 42 3.21 -11.84 -23.55
C LEU A 42 1.98 -10.91 -23.57
N GLN A 43 1.88 -10.03 -24.57
CA GLN A 43 0.72 -9.15 -24.73
C GLN A 43 -0.54 -9.92 -25.18
N ILE A 44 -0.42 -10.90 -26.08
CA ILE A 44 -1.56 -11.73 -26.51
C ILE A 44 -2.08 -12.56 -25.33
N ASN A 45 -1.20 -13.15 -24.52
CA ASN A 45 -1.61 -13.92 -23.34
C ASN A 45 -2.26 -13.03 -22.28
N THR A 46 -1.72 -11.83 -22.03
CA THR A 46 -2.29 -10.87 -21.07
C THR A 46 -3.69 -10.39 -21.51
N ILE A 47 -3.88 -10.13 -22.80
CA ILE A 47 -5.18 -9.73 -23.37
C ILE A 47 -6.16 -10.91 -23.34
N ALA A 48 -5.72 -12.12 -23.72
CA ALA A 48 -6.56 -13.31 -23.68
C ALA A 48 -7.04 -13.62 -22.25
N GLU A 49 -6.20 -13.43 -21.24
CA GLU A 49 -6.58 -13.57 -19.82
C GLU A 49 -7.57 -12.50 -19.37
N LEU A 50 -7.43 -11.25 -19.86
CA LEU A 50 -8.31 -10.14 -19.51
C LEU A 50 -9.72 -10.23 -20.15
N PHE A 51 -9.82 -10.84 -21.34
CA PHE A 51 -11.06 -10.91 -22.13
C PHE A 51 -11.73 -12.29 -22.17
N SER A 52 -11.18 -13.29 -21.47
CA SER A 52 -11.86 -14.57 -21.28
C SER A 52 -13.14 -14.36 -20.46
N SER A 53 -14.30 -14.68 -21.04
CA SER A 53 -15.64 -14.45 -20.48
C SER A 53 -15.89 -15.08 -19.10
N GLU A 54 -15.06 -16.04 -18.71
CA GLU A 54 -15.10 -16.72 -17.41
C GLU A 54 -14.49 -15.86 -16.27
N ASN A 55 -13.66 -14.85 -16.59
CA ASN A 55 -13.01 -13.94 -15.64
C ASN A 55 -13.63 -12.53 -15.57
N ILE A 56 -14.65 -12.20 -16.37
CA ILE A 56 -15.24 -10.84 -16.31
C ILE A 56 -15.96 -10.61 -14.97
N ASN A 57 -16.41 -11.67 -14.30
CA ASN A 57 -16.92 -11.63 -12.93
C ASN A 57 -15.83 -11.65 -11.84
N SER A 58 -14.57 -11.97 -12.17
CA SER A 58 -13.43 -11.91 -11.25
C SER A 58 -12.66 -10.59 -11.33
N VAL A 59 -12.84 -9.81 -12.41
CA VAL A 59 -12.40 -8.41 -12.55
C VAL A 59 -13.40 -7.42 -11.93
N LEU A 60 -14.51 -7.91 -11.35
CA LEU A 60 -15.26 -7.10 -10.40
C LEU A 60 -14.41 -7.02 -9.13
N ILE A 61 -13.64 -5.94 -8.96
CA ILE A 61 -12.98 -5.60 -7.70
C ILE A 61 -14.10 -5.47 -6.66
N LYS A 62 -14.37 -6.56 -5.95
CA LYS A 62 -15.34 -6.56 -4.85
C LYS A 62 -14.73 -5.72 -3.75
N ASP A 63 -15.46 -4.74 -3.26
CA ASP A 63 -15.01 -3.97 -2.11
C ASP A 63 -14.78 -4.92 -0.93
N PRO A 64 -13.64 -4.80 -0.23
CA PRO A 64 -13.33 -5.68 0.88
C PRO A 64 -14.36 -5.48 1.99
N GLN A 65 -14.95 -6.56 2.46
CA GLN A 65 -16.00 -6.54 3.48
C GLN A 65 -15.38 -6.51 4.85
N LYS A 66 -15.91 -5.65 5.74
CA LYS A 66 -15.45 -5.59 7.14
C LYS A 66 -15.93 -6.83 7.89
N VAL A 67 -15.01 -7.47 8.61
CA VAL A 67 -15.29 -8.65 9.42
C VAL A 67 -15.02 -8.37 10.90
N ASN A 68 -15.81 -9.00 11.78
CA ASN A 68 -15.59 -8.89 13.21
C ASN A 68 -14.74 -10.07 13.70
N VAL A 69 -13.54 -9.76 14.17
CA VAL A 69 -12.59 -10.73 14.74
C VAL A 69 -12.75 -10.78 16.25
N THR A 70 -12.72 -11.99 16.82
CA THR A 70 -12.90 -12.24 18.26
C THR A 70 -11.60 -12.09 19.05
N ASN A 71 -10.46 -12.51 18.48
CA ASN A 71 -9.15 -12.52 19.13
C ASN A 71 -8.29 -11.27 18.82
N LYS A 72 -8.88 -10.06 18.84
CA LYS A 72 -8.15 -8.82 18.47
C LYS A 72 -6.94 -8.53 19.37
N VAL A 73 -7.03 -8.86 20.66
CA VAL A 73 -5.96 -8.64 21.65
C VAL A 73 -4.72 -9.45 21.26
N ASP A 74 -4.88 -10.76 21.05
CA ASP A 74 -3.75 -11.64 20.67
C ASP A 74 -3.13 -11.22 19.33
N VAL A 75 -3.96 -10.80 18.37
CA VAL A 75 -3.49 -10.27 17.09
C VAL A 75 -2.67 -8.99 17.30
N SER A 76 -3.10 -8.09 18.20
CA SER A 76 -2.39 -6.85 18.48
C SER A 76 -1.02 -7.08 19.13
N GLU A 77 -0.90 -8.05 20.04
CA GLU A 77 0.37 -8.43 20.66
C GLU A 77 1.34 -9.00 19.63
N ASN A 78 0.84 -9.89 18.77
CA ASN A 78 1.64 -10.50 17.71
C ASN A 78 2.11 -9.46 16.68
N LEU A 79 1.20 -8.56 16.27
CA LEU A 79 1.54 -7.43 15.39
C LEU A 79 2.57 -6.49 16.02
N THR A 80 2.47 -6.21 17.32
CA THR A 80 3.43 -5.37 18.04
C THR A 80 4.84 -5.96 17.95
N SER A 81 4.96 -7.26 18.19
CA SER A 81 6.22 -7.99 18.10
C SER A 81 6.78 -8.02 16.67
N LEU A 82 5.95 -8.38 15.69
CA LEU A 82 6.37 -8.50 14.29
C LEU A 82 6.75 -7.15 13.65
N ALA A 83 6.01 -6.10 13.98
CA ALA A 83 6.26 -4.76 13.45
C ALA A 83 7.35 -4.00 14.23
N LYS A 84 7.81 -4.53 15.37
CA LYS A 84 8.82 -3.92 16.26
C LYS A 84 8.44 -2.50 16.70
N VAL A 85 7.16 -2.31 17.03
CA VAL A 85 6.57 -1.06 17.55
C VAL A 85 6.39 -1.16 19.07
N ASP A 86 6.10 -0.04 19.75
CA ASP A 86 5.85 -0.05 21.20
C ASP A 86 4.50 -0.71 21.53
N GLY A 87 3.52 -0.52 20.66
CA GLY A 87 2.19 -1.08 20.79
C GLY A 87 1.33 -0.82 19.56
N VAL A 88 0.23 -1.56 19.47
CA VAL A 88 -0.82 -1.40 18.46
C VAL A 88 -2.09 -0.92 19.16
N ASP A 89 -2.75 0.08 18.59
CA ASP A 89 -4.03 0.56 19.07
C ASP A 89 -5.15 -0.40 18.64
N ILE A 90 -5.68 -1.17 19.60
CA ILE A 90 -6.70 -2.21 19.41
C ILE A 90 -7.99 -1.63 18.83
N ASP A 91 -8.38 -0.43 19.25
CA ASP A 91 -9.64 0.20 18.81
C ASP A 91 -9.57 0.66 17.36
N SER A 92 -8.35 0.99 16.89
CA SER A 92 -8.09 1.35 15.50
C SER A 92 -8.04 0.14 14.54
N MET A 93 -8.00 -1.09 15.07
CA MET A 93 -7.84 -2.29 14.25
C MET A 93 -9.06 -2.55 13.37
N ASN A 94 -8.81 -2.64 12.07
CA ASN A 94 -9.81 -2.99 11.08
C ASN A 94 -9.42 -4.26 10.34
N PHE A 95 -10.39 -5.17 10.20
CA PHE A 95 -10.23 -6.46 9.55
C PHE A 95 -11.17 -6.51 8.36
N THR A 96 -10.62 -6.87 7.21
CA THR A 96 -11.38 -6.92 5.97
C THR A 96 -11.06 -8.17 5.17
N THR A 97 -12.00 -8.66 4.39
CA THR A 97 -11.78 -9.83 3.53
C THR A 97 -12.42 -9.62 2.16
N TYR A 98 -11.83 -10.25 1.13
CA TYR A 98 -12.43 -10.35 -0.20
C TYR A 98 -13.18 -11.67 -0.39
N SER A 99 -13.00 -12.63 0.51
CA SER A 99 -13.73 -13.90 0.52
C SER A 99 -15.15 -13.65 1.05
N GLY A 100 -16.17 -14.23 0.41
CA GLY A 100 -17.52 -14.22 0.99
C GLY A 100 -17.51 -14.90 2.36
N SER A 101 -18.37 -14.45 3.28
CA SER A 101 -18.52 -15.01 4.63
C SER A 101 -19.14 -16.42 4.61
N SER A 102 -18.42 -17.40 4.07
CA SER A 102 -18.73 -18.82 4.22
C SER A 102 -17.85 -19.44 5.31
N GLU A 103 -18.35 -20.49 5.97
CA GLU A 103 -17.59 -21.27 6.94
C GLU A 103 -16.25 -21.76 6.38
N GLY A 104 -15.21 -21.78 7.22
CA GLY A 104 -13.89 -22.29 6.87
C GLY A 104 -12.79 -21.22 6.89
N LYS A 105 -11.68 -21.53 6.21
CA LYS A 105 -10.50 -20.66 6.15
C LYS A 105 -10.72 -19.51 5.18
N ILE A 106 -10.58 -18.28 5.69
CA ILE A 106 -10.66 -17.05 4.91
C ILE A 106 -9.36 -16.26 5.04
N SER A 107 -8.98 -15.51 4.01
CA SER A 107 -7.87 -14.56 4.11
C SER A 107 -8.40 -13.22 4.62
N VAL A 108 -7.74 -12.66 5.62
CA VAL A 108 -8.08 -11.35 6.19
C VAL A 108 -6.93 -10.37 6.01
N ASN A 109 -7.28 -9.14 5.68
CA ASN A 109 -6.39 -7.99 5.68
C ASN A 109 -6.64 -7.18 6.94
N ILE A 110 -5.56 -6.82 7.61
CA ILE A 110 -5.55 -6.14 8.90
C ILE A 110 -4.92 -4.77 8.69
N THR A 111 -5.60 -3.72 9.15
CA THR A 111 -5.05 -2.37 9.22
C THR A 111 -5.16 -1.88 10.64
N ALA A 112 -4.06 -1.38 11.21
CA ALA A 112 -4.03 -0.90 12.59
C ALA A 112 -3.10 0.31 12.72
N LEU A 113 -3.39 1.18 13.68
CA LEU A 113 -2.48 2.26 14.09
C LEU A 113 -1.52 1.74 15.16
N ALA A 114 -0.30 2.24 15.15
CA ALA A 114 0.75 1.81 16.07
C ALA A 114 1.62 2.97 16.58
N TYR A 115 2.22 2.75 17.75
CA TYR A 115 3.04 3.73 18.46
C TYR A 115 4.53 3.49 18.18
N SER A 116 5.27 4.57 17.91
CA SER A 116 6.73 4.59 17.87
C SER A 116 7.36 3.88 19.06
N SER A 117 8.33 3.01 18.79
CA SER A 117 9.18 2.40 19.81
C SER A 117 9.89 3.47 20.65
N PRO A 118 10.03 3.26 21.97
CA PRO A 118 10.62 4.27 22.84
C PRO A 118 12.05 4.57 22.41
N ASN A 119 12.38 5.85 22.24
CA ASN A 119 13.75 6.28 22.00
C ASN A 119 14.39 6.71 23.32
N THR A 120 15.59 6.22 23.59
CA THR A 120 16.42 6.65 24.72
C THR A 120 17.43 7.67 24.23
N THR A 121 17.07 8.95 24.30
CA THR A 121 18.03 10.04 24.06
C THR A 121 18.39 10.68 25.39
N SER A 122 19.68 10.65 25.75
CA SER A 122 20.23 11.30 26.95
C SER A 122 19.59 10.86 28.28
N GLY A 123 19.35 9.55 28.46
CA GLY A 123 18.90 8.98 29.73
C GLY A 123 17.42 9.18 30.05
N ARG A 124 16.63 9.70 29.11
CA ARG A 124 15.17 9.83 29.23
C ARG A 124 14.49 8.86 28.26
N ILE A 125 13.47 8.14 28.75
CA ILE A 125 12.59 7.32 27.92
C ILE A 125 11.46 8.23 27.45
N VAL A 126 11.34 8.41 26.14
CA VAL A 126 10.22 9.14 25.54
C VAL A 126 9.20 8.12 25.04
N LEU A 127 8.02 8.10 25.66
CA LEU A 127 6.87 7.29 25.25
C LEU A 127 6.02 8.08 24.25
N SER A 128 5.59 7.43 23.17
CA SER A 128 4.68 8.07 22.21
C SER A 128 3.24 7.93 22.70
N GLY A 129 2.61 9.04 23.09
CA GLY A 129 1.19 9.06 23.47
C GLY A 129 0.21 9.08 22.29
N THR A 130 0.73 9.20 21.06
CA THR A 130 -0.08 9.27 19.83
C THR A 130 0.43 8.27 18.81
N PRO A 131 -0.45 7.50 18.15
CA PRO A 131 -0.03 6.61 17.08
C PRO A 131 0.58 7.42 15.93
N ASP A 132 1.79 7.04 15.51
CA ASP A 132 2.51 7.68 14.40
C ASP A 132 2.86 6.70 13.28
N TYR A 133 2.32 5.46 13.33
CA TYR A 133 2.43 4.46 12.28
C TYR A 133 1.07 3.87 11.87
N ILE A 134 0.96 3.46 10.61
CA ILE A 134 -0.05 2.54 10.10
C ILE A 134 0.65 1.21 9.79
N ILE A 135 0.12 0.12 10.33
CA ILE A 135 0.50 -1.24 9.99
C ILE A 135 -0.57 -1.83 9.07
N LYS A 136 -0.14 -2.40 7.95
CA LYS A 136 -0.96 -3.26 7.10
C LYS A 136 -0.40 -4.67 7.14
N ALA A 137 -1.25 -5.64 7.43
CA ALA A 137 -0.89 -7.05 7.52
C ALA A 137 -1.95 -7.93 6.86
N THR A 138 -1.61 -9.20 6.64
CA THR A 138 -2.53 -10.25 6.19
C THR A 138 -2.35 -11.49 7.04
N ALA A 139 -3.42 -12.26 7.20
CA ALA A 139 -3.42 -13.54 7.89
C ALA A 139 -4.53 -14.44 7.34
N GLU A 140 -4.44 -15.74 7.62
CA GLU A 140 -5.58 -16.65 7.56
C GLU A 140 -6.42 -16.50 8.83
N ALA A 141 -7.73 -16.63 8.68
CA ALA A 141 -8.66 -16.69 9.80
C ALA A 141 -9.65 -17.83 9.60
N ASN A 142 -10.06 -18.44 10.70
CA ASN A 142 -11.10 -19.45 10.71
C ASN A 142 -12.44 -18.77 10.99
N SER A 143 -13.37 -18.88 10.05
CA SER A 143 -14.76 -18.42 10.18
C SER A 143 -15.62 -19.57 10.70
N SER A 144 -16.21 -19.38 11.88
CA SER A 144 -17.17 -20.31 12.49
C SER A 144 -18.41 -19.56 13.00
N ASP A 145 -19.44 -20.29 13.44
CA ASP A 145 -20.66 -19.72 14.04
C ASP A 145 -20.38 -18.82 15.25
N SER A 146 -19.27 -19.05 15.95
CA SER A 146 -18.83 -18.25 17.11
C SER A 146 -18.12 -16.95 16.72
N GLY A 147 -17.90 -16.70 15.44
CA GLY A 147 -17.18 -15.54 14.91
C GLY A 147 -15.89 -15.92 14.17
N ILE A 148 -15.12 -14.90 13.80
CA ILE A 148 -13.88 -15.08 13.02
C ILE A 148 -12.68 -14.99 13.97
N THR A 149 -11.83 -16.02 13.95
CA THR A 149 -10.60 -16.09 14.76
C THR A 149 -9.39 -16.12 13.84
N VAL A 150 -8.47 -15.17 14.01
CA VAL A 150 -7.24 -15.07 13.19
C VAL A 150 -6.22 -16.10 13.66
N ASP A 151 -5.59 -16.82 12.72
CA ASP A 151 -4.47 -17.70 12.99
C ASP A 151 -3.17 -16.89 13.07
N LEU A 152 -2.65 -16.74 14.28
CA LEU A 152 -1.47 -15.95 14.59
C LEU A 152 -0.19 -16.44 13.87
N ASN A 153 -0.12 -17.71 13.49
CA ASN A 153 1.05 -18.27 12.81
C ASN A 153 1.14 -17.87 11.34
N THR A 154 0.02 -17.43 10.77
CA THR A 154 -0.08 -17.03 9.36
C THR A 154 0.05 -15.52 9.18
N LEU A 155 0.25 -14.78 10.28
CA LEU A 155 0.27 -13.34 10.28
C LEU A 155 1.53 -12.82 9.60
N LYS A 156 1.34 -11.95 8.60
CA LYS A 156 2.41 -11.37 7.80
C LYS A 156 2.22 -9.87 7.64
N ILE A 157 3.25 -9.10 8.00
CA ILE A 157 3.30 -7.66 7.73
C ILE A 157 3.47 -7.44 6.22
N ILE A 158 2.56 -6.67 5.64
CA ILE A 158 2.64 -6.20 4.25
C ILE A 158 3.43 -4.89 4.21
N SER A 159 3.08 -3.95 5.08
CA SER A 159 3.76 -2.66 5.16
C SER A 159 3.58 -1.98 6.50
N ILE A 160 4.54 -1.12 6.83
CA ILE A 160 4.53 -0.23 8.00
C ILE A 160 4.83 1.16 7.46
N LEU A 161 3.91 2.11 7.64
CA LEU A 161 4.05 3.47 7.15
C LEU A 161 4.09 4.43 8.33
N LYS A 162 5.08 5.32 8.38
CA LYS A 162 5.15 6.40 9.36
C LYS A 162 4.33 7.60 8.88
N PHE A 163 3.52 8.18 9.75
CA PHE A 163 2.92 9.48 9.51
C PHE A 163 4.01 10.56 9.61
N PHE A 164 4.32 11.21 8.50
CA PHE A 164 5.17 12.39 8.52
C PHE A 164 4.31 13.61 8.83
N ASN A 165 4.38 14.12 10.06
CA ASN A 165 4.04 15.51 10.30
C ASN A 165 5.20 16.36 9.77
N GLN A 166 5.02 16.98 8.61
CA GLN A 166 5.88 18.09 8.19
C GLN A 166 5.61 19.27 9.13
N THR A 167 6.28 19.28 10.28
CA THR A 167 6.49 20.53 10.98
C THR A 167 7.61 21.21 10.23
N SER A 168 7.27 21.97 9.18
CA SER A 168 8.21 22.89 8.56
C SER A 168 8.61 23.89 9.65
N SER A 169 9.75 23.63 10.29
CA SER A 169 10.43 24.60 11.14
C SER A 169 10.84 25.76 10.23
N ASN A 170 9.94 26.73 10.05
CA ASN A 170 10.30 27.98 9.42
C ASN A 170 11.15 28.74 10.46
N SER A 171 12.43 28.42 10.46
CA SER A 171 13.46 29.11 11.24
C SER A 171 13.59 30.53 10.68
N TYR A 172 12.69 31.43 11.08
CA TYR A 172 12.94 32.85 10.93
C TYR A 172 14.09 33.23 11.86
N SER A 173 15.31 33.19 11.30
CA SER A 173 16.48 33.82 11.87
C SER A 173 16.25 35.33 11.86
N VAL A 174 15.74 35.88 12.96
CA VAL A 174 15.74 37.32 13.19
C VAL A 174 17.19 37.69 13.50
N ASN A 175 17.88 38.17 12.48
CA ASN A 175 19.22 38.70 12.55
C ASN A 175 19.16 40.09 13.23
N ASN A 176 19.24 40.12 14.57
CA ASN A 176 19.37 41.38 15.30
C ASN A 176 20.82 41.89 15.21
N GLY A 177 21.14 42.51 14.08
CA GLY A 177 22.32 43.33 13.89
C GLY A 177 22.11 44.73 14.46
N SER A 178 22.75 45.00 15.58
CA SER A 178 23.29 46.30 16.04
C SER A 178 22.68 47.59 15.48
N ASP A 179 22.00 48.36 16.34
CA ASP A 179 22.06 49.82 16.28
C ASP A 179 22.35 50.40 17.67
N ARG A 180 23.51 51.06 17.75
CA ARG A 180 23.93 51.90 18.87
C ARG A 180 23.18 53.22 18.75
N ILE A 181 22.50 53.66 19.81
CA ILE A 181 22.29 55.10 20.04
C ILE A 181 22.55 55.41 21.53
N THR A 182 23.58 56.21 21.75
CA THR A 182 23.91 56.91 22.99
C THR A 182 23.27 58.30 22.95
N ILE A 183 22.47 58.66 23.96
CA ILE A 183 22.23 60.03 24.44
C ILE A 183 21.74 59.83 25.89
N GLY A 184 22.44 60.24 26.95
CA GLY A 184 22.81 61.60 27.32
C GLY A 184 22.10 61.89 28.64
#